data_AF-A0A9Q9ZE43-F1
#
_entry.id   AF-A0A9Q9ZE43-F1
#
_cell.length_a   1.000
_cell.length_b   1.000
_cell.length_c   1.000
_cell.angle_alpha   90.00
_cell.angle_beta   90.00
_cell.angle_gamma   90.00
#
_symmetry.space_group_name_H-M   'P 1'
#
loop_
_entity.id
_entity.type
_entity.pdbx_description
1 polymer ?
#
loop_
_entity_poly.entity_id
_entity_poly.type
_entity_poly.pdbx_seq_one_letter_code
_entity_poly.pdbx_strand_id
1 'polypeptide(L)'
;MSHKQIFYSDKYDDDKFEYRHVMLPKDIAKRVPKTHLMSETEWRNLGVQQSQGWVHYMIHQPEPHILLFRPRLLCPNPSDSITTN
;
A
#
# COMPACT_ATOMS: atom_id res chain seq x y z
N MET A 1 -16.92 19.96 10.25
CA MET A 1 -15.63 19.26 10.49
C MET A 1 -15.59 18.08 9.53
N SER A 2 -15.04 18.25 8.33
CA SER A 2 -14.96 17.16 7.34
C SER A 2 -13.98 16.13 7.87
N HIS A 3 -14.47 14.94 8.21
CA HIS A 3 -13.61 13.84 8.62
C HIS A 3 -12.58 13.61 7.52
N LYS A 4 -11.31 13.84 7.84
CA LYS A 4 -10.14 13.52 7.00
C LYS A 4 -9.97 11.99 6.97
N GLN A 5 -11.00 11.29 6.54
CA GLN A 5 -10.97 9.84 6.46
C GLN A 5 -10.29 9.45 5.15
N ILE A 6 -9.17 8.76 5.31
CA ILE A 6 -8.53 8.02 4.22
C ILE A 6 -9.49 6.88 3.86
N PHE A 7 -9.78 6.74 2.57
CA PHE A 7 -10.63 5.67 2.06
C PHE A 7 -9.78 4.48 1.64
N TYR A 8 -10.19 3.28 2.04
CA TYR A 8 -9.53 2.03 1.72
C TYR A 8 -10.46 1.21 0.83
N SER A 9 -9.99 0.82 -0.35
CA SER A 9 -10.77 -0.05 -1.22
C SER A 9 -10.83 -1.48 -0.69
N ASP A 10 -11.79 -2.22 -1.22
CA ASP A 10 -11.75 -3.68 -1.16
C ASP A 10 -10.48 -4.20 -1.83
N LYS A 11 -10.04 -5.38 -1.37
CA LYS A 11 -8.93 -6.10 -1.99
C LYS A 11 -9.42 -6.74 -3.27
N TYR A 12 -8.59 -6.72 -4.30
CA TYR A 12 -8.81 -7.42 -5.55
C TYR A 12 -7.54 -8.16 -5.92
N ASP A 13 -7.68 -9.39 -6.39
CA ASP A 13 -6.57 -10.28 -6.73
C ASP A 13 -6.50 -10.55 -8.23
N ASP A 14 -5.28 -10.80 -8.71
CA ASP A 14 -5.02 -11.47 -9.99
C ASP A 14 -4.36 -12.82 -9.73
N ASP A 15 -3.96 -13.53 -10.80
CA ASP A 15 -3.33 -14.86 -10.71
C ASP A 15 -1.99 -14.87 -9.91
N LYS A 16 -1.40 -13.70 -9.62
CA LYS A 16 -0.05 -13.56 -9.05
C LYS A 16 0.00 -12.77 -7.75
N PHE A 17 -0.91 -11.82 -7.53
CA PHE A 17 -0.86 -10.89 -6.40
C PHE A 17 -2.25 -10.43 -5.97
N GLU A 18 -2.35 -10.07 -4.69
CA GLU A 18 -3.45 -9.26 -4.17
C GLU A 18 -3.12 -7.77 -4.37
N TYR A 19 -4.14 -6.94 -4.52
CA TYR A 19 -4.03 -5.49 -4.68
C TYR A 19 -5.07 -4.78 -3.83
N ARG A 20 -4.73 -3.55 -3.46
CA ARG A 20 -5.64 -2.61 -2.82
C ARG A 20 -5.23 -1.20 -3.21
N HIS A 21 -6.22 -0.33 -3.38
CA HIS A 21 -5.96 1.10 -3.53
C HIS A 21 -6.45 1.88 -2.31
N VAL A 22 -5.73 2.93 -1.97
CA VAL A 22 -6.07 3.84 -0.87
C VAL A 22 -6.24 5.23 -1.45
N MET A 23 -7.39 5.85 -1.20
CA MET A 23 -7.65 7.21 -1.62
C MET A 23 -7.41 8.17 -0.46
N LEU A 24 -6.48 9.08 -0.66
CA LEU A 24 -6.14 10.12 0.28
C LEU A 24 -7.06 11.34 0.09
N PRO A 25 -7.44 12.01 1.18
CA PRO A 25 -8.09 13.31 1.08
C PRO A 25 -7.14 14.33 0.42
N LYS A 26 -7.71 15.30 -0.30
CA LYS A 26 -6.96 16.30 -1.09
C LYS A 26 -5.87 17.02 -0.31
N ASP A 27 -6.05 17.22 0.99
CA ASP A 27 -5.06 17.89 1.85
C ASP A 27 -3.79 17.05 2.08
N ILE A 28 -3.94 15.73 2.17
CA ILE A 28 -2.82 14.79 2.37
C ILE A 28 -2.18 14.48 1.01
N ALA A 29 -2.98 14.35 -0.05
CA ALA A 29 -2.49 14.08 -1.40
C ALA A 29 -1.45 15.11 -1.89
N LYS A 30 -1.52 16.36 -1.44
CA LYS A 30 -0.51 17.40 -1.74
C LYS A 30 0.90 17.08 -1.21
N ARG A 31 1.00 16.22 -0.20
CA ARG A 31 2.26 15.80 0.42
C ARG A 31 2.85 14.55 -0.22
N VAL A 32 2.12 13.89 -1.11
CA VAL A 32 2.58 12.68 -1.78
C VAL A 32 3.68 13.05 -2.79
N PRO A 33 4.87 12.41 -2.71
CA PRO A 33 5.92 12.63 -3.69
C PRO A 33 5.52 12.07 -5.05
N LYS A 34 5.76 12.85 -6.11
CA LYS A 34 5.51 12.43 -7.50
C LYS A 34 6.76 11.84 -8.18
N THR A 35 7.91 11.93 -7.52
CA THR A 35 9.22 11.59 -8.09
C THR A 35 9.65 10.15 -7.79
N HIS A 36 9.10 9.53 -6.74
CA HIS A 36 9.51 8.21 -6.29
C HIS A 36 8.35 7.48 -5.58
N LEU A 37 8.47 6.15 -5.49
CA LEU A 37 7.55 5.31 -4.74
C LEU A 37 7.83 5.43 -3.24
N MET A 38 6.78 5.61 -2.46
CA MET A 38 6.89 5.69 -1.00
C MET A 38 7.23 4.34 -0.35
N SER A 39 8.16 4.38 0.59
CA SER A 39 8.45 3.30 1.53
C SER A 39 7.35 3.14 2.59
N GLU A 40 7.38 2.02 3.33
CA GLU A 40 6.44 1.75 4.43
C GLU A 40 6.33 2.90 5.42
N THR A 41 7.47 3.44 5.83
CA THR A 41 7.53 4.55 6.77
C THR A 41 6.89 5.82 6.19
N GLU A 42 7.10 6.12 4.92
CA GLU A 42 6.62 7.34 4.29
C GLU A 42 5.09 7.37 4.16
N TRP A 43 4.47 6.29 3.67
CA TRP A 43 3.01 6.26 3.59
C TRP A 43 2.35 6.13 4.98
N ARG A 44 3.00 5.48 5.96
CA ARG A 44 2.53 5.48 7.36
C ARG A 44 2.56 6.88 7.96
N ASN A 45 3.59 7.68 7.66
CA ASN A 45 3.70 9.07 8.11
C ASN A 45 2.62 9.99 7.50
N LEU A 46 2.09 9.64 6.33
CA LEU A 46 0.92 10.33 5.76
C LEU A 46 -0.40 10.00 6.46
N GLY A 47 -0.40 9.02 7.36
CA GLY A 47 -1.57 8.56 8.10
C GLY A 47 -2.24 7.33 7.51
N VAL A 48 -1.68 6.73 6.44
CA VAL A 48 -2.20 5.47 5.89
C VAL A 48 -1.89 4.34 6.87
N GLN A 49 -2.92 3.58 7.24
CA GLN A 49 -2.82 2.46 8.18
C GLN A 49 -3.26 1.17 7.49
N GLN A 50 -2.35 0.22 7.39
CA GLN A 50 -2.60 -1.12 6.86
C GLN A 50 -1.69 -2.14 7.54
N SER A 51 -1.98 -3.43 7.32
CA SER A 51 -1.16 -4.54 7.82
C SER A 51 0.28 -4.45 7.32
N GLN A 52 1.20 -5.15 7.97
CA GLN A 52 2.57 -5.21 7.48
C GLN A 52 2.63 -5.93 6.13
N GLY A 53 3.63 -5.57 5.31
CA GLY A 53 3.91 -6.28 4.05
C GLY A 53 3.33 -5.63 2.82
N TRP A 54 2.54 -4.56 2.91
CA TRP A 54 2.09 -3.82 1.72
C TRP A 54 3.18 -2.92 1.15
N VAL A 55 3.32 -2.93 -0.17
CA VAL A 55 4.31 -2.15 -0.92
C VAL A 55 3.58 -1.27 -1.92
N HIS A 56 3.89 0.02 -1.88
CA HIS A 56 3.43 0.97 -2.90
C HIS A 56 4.22 0.73 -4.19
N TYR A 57 3.59 0.14 -5.20
CA TYR A 57 4.30 -0.37 -6.37
C TYR A 57 4.22 0.53 -7.60
N MET A 58 3.26 1.46 -7.65
CA MET A 58 3.03 2.32 -8.81
C MET A 58 2.46 3.66 -8.38
N ILE A 59 2.94 4.75 -9.00
CA ILE A 59 2.38 6.09 -8.87
C ILE A 59 1.34 6.29 -9.97
N HIS A 60 0.09 6.56 -9.59
CA HIS A 60 -0.96 6.90 -10.55
C HIS A 60 -0.90 8.40 -10.89
N GLN A 61 -0.28 8.75 -12.03
CA GLN A 61 -0.04 10.15 -12.42
C GLN A 61 -1.30 11.00 -12.59
N PRO A 62 -2.39 10.52 -13.22
CA PRO A 62 -3.62 11.29 -13.38
C PRO A 62 -4.30 11.61 -12.03
N GLU A 63 -4.24 10.68 -11.08
CA GLU A 63 -4.89 10.81 -9.78
C GLU A 63 -3.91 10.49 -8.63
N PRO A 64 -3.04 11.45 -8.27
CA PRO A 64 -1.96 11.24 -7.27
C PRO A 64 -2.48 11.05 -5.83
N HIS A 65 -3.78 11.25 -5.63
CA HIS A 65 -4.45 10.97 -4.37
C HIS A 65 -4.78 9.48 -4.22
N ILE A 66 -4.61 8.67 -5.26
CA ILE A 66 -4.79 7.22 -5.23
C ILE A 66 -3.43 6.56 -5.08
N LEU A 67 -3.24 5.83 -3.99
CA LEU A 67 -2.06 5.03 -3.74
C LEU A 67 -2.35 3.56 -4.03
N LEU A 68 -1.50 2.94 -4.83
CA LEU A 68 -1.64 1.54 -5.26
C LEU A 68 -0.70 0.65 -4.47
N PHE A 69 -1.27 -0.32 -3.75
CA PHE A 69 -0.52 -1.24 -2.91
C PHE A 69 -0.69 -2.69 -3.40
N ARG A 70 0.38 -3.46 -3.25
CA ARG A 70 0.38 -4.93 -3.37
C ARG A 70 1.15 -5.55 -2.20
N PRO A 71 0.88 -6.80 -1.79
CA PRO A 71 1.75 -7.50 -0.87
C PRO A 71 3.17 -7.57 -1.43
N ARG A 72 4.15 -7.34 -0.56
CA ARG A 72 5.52 -7.78 -0.76
C ARG A 72 5.41 -9.29 -0.93
N LEU A 73 5.82 -9.81 -2.09
CA LEU A 73 6.07 -11.24 -2.20
C LEU A 73 7.04 -11.56 -1.08
N LEU A 74 6.54 -12.25 -0.06
CA LEU A 74 7.41 -13.05 0.75
C LEU A 74 8.04 -13.99 -0.27
N CYS A 75 9.36 -13.85 -0.48
CA CYS A 75 10.11 -15.05 -0.81
C CYS A 75 9.57 -16.13 0.14
N PRO A 76 9.11 -17.29 -0.33
CA PRO A 76 8.72 -18.36 0.60
C PRO A 76 9.90 -18.49 1.53
N ASN A 77 9.68 -18.23 2.83
CA ASN A 77 10.75 -18.35 3.79
C ASN A 77 11.29 -19.78 3.62
N PRO A 78 12.56 -20.01 3.28
CA PRO A 78 13.09 -21.36 3.20
C PRO A 78 13.12 -22.07 4.56
N SER A 79 12.55 -21.47 5.61
CA SER A 79 12.45 -21.99 6.97
C SER A 79 11.12 -22.67 7.30
N ASP A 80 10.11 -22.67 6.42
CA ASP A 80 8.87 -23.44 6.63
C ASP A 80 9.02 -24.94 6.25
N SER A 81 10.24 -25.46 6.27
CA SER A 81 10.55 -26.87 6.17
C SER A 81 11.33 -27.35 7.38
N ILE A 82 10.73 -27.22 8.57
CA ILE A 82 11.09 -28.05 9.73
C ILE A 82 9.79 -28.48 10.41
N THR A 83 9.14 -29.52 9.89
CA THR A 83 8.36 -30.42 10.74
C THR A 83 9.06 -31.77 10.71
N THR A 84 9.80 -31.96 11.80
CA THR A 84 10.44 -33.15 12.34
C THR A 84 9.64 -34.44 12.08
N ASN A 85 10.32 -35.45 11.53
CA ASN A 85 10.02 -36.86 11.81
C ASN A 85 10.85 -37.31 13.02
#